data_AF-K7Y832-F1
#
_entry.id   AF-K7Y832-F1
#
_cell.length_a   1.000
_cell.length_b   1.000
_cell.length_c   1.000
_cell.angle_alpha   90.00
_cell.angle_beta   90.00
_cell.angle_gamma   90.00
#
_symmetry.space_group_name_H-M   'P 1'
#
loop_
_entity.id
_entity.type
_entity.pdbx_description
1 polymer ?
#
loop_
_entity_poly.entity_id
_entity_poly.type
_entity_poly.pdbx_seq_one_letter_code
_entity_poly.pdbx_strand_id
1 'polypeptide(L)'
;MIRKTFLKHAFLLGFLATSVHAFDWSIFKYNLGFNMFIMDHEGSTPYWINTNTNLKSRLTPEFGIQFRTKKVEQSLTIGAYFFQNFHNYSTKFPYAWGPTMYYKARGDRFAFYGGIFPRKNLLGSYGLNIFAPYYWFIDPNAKGFLLQFQNHYSPSKPYYGHAEFMLDWFGGNCYNTCKFGRNPYGNAMDRFQMNGSVGYHFFKDLLGIGGNFVLFHNEDKYLLNGADGMQFNEKKAIDNSAIYLLDRLYYNAYISTSLLDIAPFMEKLNAKFGMVSEASRLRNREKEVPFINSVGGQFDIELQYKGFGIHNLFYFAKTPEMPFYNQYQYVEMYCTPSYCPTPIYRGVPFFQANMYNRFDLYYNWKNDFASVRINFVLNSMHEGFKNNSPWMQSYQVYMTVAFDPYNLINKIARKK
;
A
#
# COMPACT_ATOMS: atom_id res chain seq x y z
N MET A 1 60.42 10.93 6.32
CA MET A 1 59.20 10.86 5.49
C MET A 1 57.91 10.63 6.31
N ILE A 2 57.97 10.01 7.49
CA ILE A 2 56.80 9.63 8.34
C ILE A 2 56.11 10.81 9.05
N ARG A 3 56.84 11.89 9.39
CA ARG A 3 56.29 13.07 10.11
C ARG A 3 55.29 13.91 9.31
N LYS A 4 55.41 13.95 7.97
CA LYS A 4 54.50 14.74 7.10
C LYS A 4 53.14 14.06 6.89
N THR A 5 53.07 12.73 7.02
CA THR A 5 51.85 11.95 6.85
C THR A 5 50.95 12.04 8.09
N PHE A 6 51.54 12.00 9.29
CA PHE A 6 50.81 12.11 10.55
C PHE A 6 50.16 13.50 10.73
N LEU A 7 50.87 14.57 10.37
CA LEU A 7 50.34 15.93 10.41
C LEU A 7 49.16 16.12 9.45
N LYS A 8 49.20 15.52 8.25
CA LYS A 8 48.10 15.57 7.28
C LYS A 8 46.85 14.84 7.76
N HIS A 9 47.00 13.68 8.39
CA HIS A 9 45.86 12.92 8.94
C HIS A 9 45.25 13.63 10.16
N ALA A 10 46.08 14.21 11.03
CA ALA A 10 45.61 15.03 12.16
C ALA A 10 44.90 16.31 11.69
N PHE A 11 45.38 16.95 10.61
CA PHE A 11 44.72 18.12 10.02
C PHE A 11 43.38 17.74 9.37
N LEU A 12 43.31 16.58 8.70
CA LEU A 12 42.06 16.07 8.10
C LEU A 12 41.02 15.71 9.18
N LEU A 13 41.45 15.05 10.26
CA LEU A 13 40.61 14.75 11.43
C LEU A 13 40.18 16.02 12.16
N GLY A 14 41.06 17.01 12.28
CA GLY A 14 40.72 18.34 12.82
C GLY A 14 39.74 19.11 11.93
N PHE A 15 39.87 19.03 10.60
CA PHE A 15 38.93 19.62 9.65
C PHE A 15 37.57 18.91 9.63
N LEU A 16 37.56 17.58 9.79
CA LEU A 16 36.33 16.78 9.92
C LEU A 16 35.64 17.04 11.27
N ALA A 17 36.40 17.16 12.36
CA ALA A 17 35.86 17.45 13.69
C ALA A 17 35.31 18.88 13.80
N THR A 18 35.99 19.87 13.18
CA THR A 18 35.52 21.26 13.15
C THR A 18 34.34 21.47 12.22
N SER A 19 34.28 20.77 11.08
CA SER A 19 33.10 20.79 10.20
C SER A 19 31.89 20.07 10.78
N VAL A 20 32.08 19.04 11.62
CA VAL A 20 31.02 18.40 12.42
C VAL A 20 30.42 19.33 13.48
N HIS A 21 31.18 20.30 14.02
CA HIS A 21 30.70 21.27 14.99
C HIS A 21 30.09 22.54 14.36
N ALA A 22 30.45 22.86 13.11
CA ALA A 22 29.84 23.94 12.34
C ALA A 22 28.56 23.52 11.60
N PHE A 23 28.27 22.21 11.54
CA PHE A 23 27.10 21.66 10.88
C PHE A 23 25.90 21.66 11.83
N ASP A 24 24.81 22.32 11.45
CA ASP A 24 23.56 22.26 12.20
C ASP A 24 22.91 20.88 12.03
N TRP A 25 23.14 20.01 13.01
CA TRP A 25 22.57 18.66 13.07
C TRP A 25 21.03 18.65 13.07
N SER A 26 20.36 19.78 13.32
CA SER A 26 18.90 19.88 13.22
C SER A 26 18.36 19.74 11.78
N ILE A 27 19.22 19.97 10.79
CA ILE A 27 18.96 19.79 9.35
C ILE A 27 18.95 18.31 8.97
N PHE A 28 19.70 17.45 9.69
CA PHE A 28 19.77 16.03 9.37
C PHE A 28 18.58 15.27 9.95
N LYS A 29 17.96 14.41 9.12
CA LYS A 29 16.89 13.50 9.52
C LYS A 29 17.32 12.07 9.27
N TYR A 30 16.94 11.17 10.17
CA TYR A 30 17.11 9.75 9.98
C TYR A 30 15.90 8.98 10.50
N ASN A 31 15.65 7.81 9.92
CA ASN A 31 14.66 6.83 10.36
C ASN A 31 15.23 5.43 10.08
N LEU A 32 15.00 4.45 10.94
CA LEU A 32 15.42 3.06 10.71
C LEU A 32 14.22 2.11 10.46
N GLY A 33 13.01 2.56 10.81
CA GLY A 33 11.70 1.91 10.67
C GLY A 33 11.72 0.38 10.55
N PHE A 34 11.31 -0.32 11.59
CA PHE A 34 11.17 -1.78 11.57
C PHE A 34 9.69 -2.19 11.54
N ASN A 35 9.34 -3.11 10.64
CA ASN A 35 7.99 -3.65 10.53
C ASN A 35 8.04 -5.16 10.38
N MET A 36 7.08 -5.87 10.95
CA MET A 36 6.87 -7.29 10.75
C MET A 36 5.42 -7.53 10.36
N PHE A 37 5.22 -8.46 9.43
CA PHE A 37 3.90 -8.87 8.98
C PHE A 37 3.83 -10.38 8.95
N ILE A 38 2.84 -10.90 9.67
CA ILE A 38 2.44 -12.29 9.68
C ILE A 38 1.05 -12.34 9.09
N MET A 39 0.85 -13.21 8.12
CA MET A 39 -0.46 -13.58 7.64
C MET A 39 -0.50 -15.08 7.50
N ASP A 40 -1.53 -15.67 8.07
CA ASP A 40 -1.88 -17.05 7.81
C ASP A 40 -3.27 -17.08 7.23
N HIS A 41 -3.43 -17.71 6.06
CA HIS A 41 -4.70 -17.83 5.37
C HIS A 41 -5.00 -19.31 5.15
N GLU A 42 -6.11 -19.73 5.73
CA GLU A 42 -6.59 -21.10 5.68
C GLU A 42 -8.04 -21.14 5.18
N GLY A 43 -8.46 -22.32 4.71
CA GLY A 43 -9.73 -22.51 4.02
C GLY A 43 -9.64 -22.14 2.54
N SER A 44 -9.63 -23.16 1.69
CA SER A 44 -9.65 -23.02 0.23
C SER A 44 -11.07 -22.70 -0.26
N THR A 45 -11.20 -21.68 -1.11
CA THR A 45 -12.48 -21.30 -1.71
C THR A 45 -12.31 -21.10 -3.22
N PRO A 46 -13.38 -21.15 -4.03
CA PRO A 46 -13.30 -20.89 -5.47
C PRO A 46 -12.71 -19.52 -5.84
N TYR A 47 -12.81 -18.53 -4.94
CA TYR A 47 -12.29 -17.17 -5.15
C TYR A 47 -10.83 -17.01 -4.70
N TRP A 48 -10.39 -17.82 -3.74
CA TRP A 48 -9.01 -17.88 -3.27
C TRP A 48 -8.68 -19.33 -2.91
N ILE A 49 -8.04 -20.02 -3.85
CA ILE A 49 -7.83 -21.47 -3.76
C ILE A 49 -6.66 -21.81 -2.83
N ASN A 50 -5.62 -20.97 -2.83
CA ASN A 50 -4.37 -21.24 -2.12
C ASN A 50 -4.44 -20.81 -0.66
N THR A 51 -4.20 -21.75 0.25
CA THR A 51 -3.77 -21.41 1.61
C THR A 51 -2.34 -20.89 1.57
N ASN A 52 -2.01 -19.91 2.41
CA ASN A 52 -0.69 -19.30 2.41
C ASN A 52 -0.33 -18.71 3.78
N THR A 53 0.84 -19.08 4.27
CA THR A 53 1.47 -18.50 5.45
C THR A 53 2.63 -17.62 5.04
N ASN A 54 2.52 -16.32 5.27
CA ASN A 54 3.57 -15.33 5.05
C ASN A 54 4.11 -14.82 6.37
N LEU A 55 5.43 -14.96 6.58
CA LEU A 55 6.13 -14.44 7.75
C LEU A 55 7.35 -13.64 7.29
N LYS A 56 7.25 -12.30 7.36
CA LYS A 56 8.26 -11.39 6.82
C LYS A 56 8.52 -10.21 7.75
N SER A 57 9.76 -9.75 7.79
CA SER A 57 10.15 -8.46 8.37
C SER A 57 10.69 -7.52 7.30
N ARG A 58 10.54 -6.22 7.56
CA ARG A 58 10.98 -5.12 6.71
C ARG A 58 11.71 -4.07 7.54
N LEU A 59 12.96 -3.82 7.20
CA LEU A 59 13.76 -2.71 7.71
C LEU A 59 13.74 -1.56 6.70
N THR A 60 13.58 -0.32 7.15
CA THR A 60 13.42 0.87 6.27
C THR A 60 14.33 2.02 6.71
N PRO A 61 15.66 1.88 6.56
CA PRO A 61 16.57 2.98 6.84
C PRO A 61 16.40 4.11 5.82
N GLU A 62 16.23 5.33 6.32
CA GLU A 62 16.15 6.58 5.59
C GLU A 62 17.04 7.62 6.28
N PHE A 63 17.70 8.45 5.48
CA PHE A 63 18.44 9.61 5.93
C PHE A 63 18.21 10.77 4.96
N GLY A 64 18.24 12.00 5.45
CA GLY A 64 17.94 13.15 4.62
C GLY A 64 18.33 14.48 5.23
N ILE A 65 18.23 15.51 4.41
CA ILE A 65 18.40 16.90 4.81
C ILE A 65 17.06 17.61 4.76
N GLN A 66 16.76 18.40 5.78
CA GLN A 66 15.54 19.18 5.90
C GLN A 66 15.88 20.65 6.09
N PHE A 67 15.30 21.51 5.27
CA PHE A 67 15.47 22.95 5.34
C PHE A 67 14.11 23.64 5.20
N ARG A 68 13.99 24.85 5.72
CA ARG A 68 12.75 25.63 5.65
C ARG A 68 12.96 26.86 4.78
N THR A 69 12.10 27.04 3.78
CA THR A 69 12.06 28.25 2.96
C THR A 69 10.74 28.95 3.20
N LYS A 70 10.78 30.12 3.86
CA LYS A 70 9.58 30.85 4.32
C LYS A 70 8.68 29.93 5.18
N LYS A 71 7.47 29.62 4.73
CA LYS A 71 6.49 28.74 5.41
C LYS A 71 6.45 27.31 4.86
N VAL A 72 7.43 26.92 4.04
CA VAL A 72 7.48 25.59 3.43
C VAL A 72 8.67 24.82 3.99
N GLU A 73 8.40 23.70 4.64
CA GLU A 73 9.40 22.70 4.99
C GLU A 73 9.73 21.88 3.74
N GLN A 74 11.00 21.81 3.39
CA GLN A 74 11.49 21.01 2.27
C GLN A 74 12.47 19.97 2.80
N SER A 75 12.48 18.78 2.20
CA SER A 75 13.50 17.78 2.51
C SER A 75 13.86 16.93 1.30
N LEU A 76 15.12 16.51 1.26
CA LEU A 76 15.61 15.50 0.33
C LEU A 76 16.02 14.27 1.15
N THR A 77 15.39 13.13 0.88
CA THR A 77 15.57 11.89 1.64
C THR A 77 16.03 10.77 0.73
N ILE A 78 17.00 9.98 1.19
CA ILE A 78 17.53 8.79 0.53
C ILE A 78 17.50 7.64 1.53
N GLY A 79 17.24 6.42 1.05
CA GLY A 79 17.14 5.24 1.88
C GLY A 79 16.88 3.99 1.06
N ALA A 80 16.51 2.93 1.76
CA ALA A 80 16.08 1.68 1.15
C ALA A 80 15.13 0.94 2.09
N TYR A 81 14.42 -0.05 1.56
CA TYR A 81 13.75 -1.07 2.36
C TYR A 81 14.39 -2.43 2.10
N PHE A 82 14.49 -3.24 3.15
CA PHE A 82 15.09 -4.58 3.12
C PHE A 82 14.11 -5.57 3.74
N PHE A 83 13.79 -6.64 3.01
CA PHE A 83 12.96 -7.74 3.49
C PHE A 83 13.81 -8.91 3.95
N GLN A 84 13.35 -9.55 5.02
CA GLN A 84 13.80 -10.87 5.45
C GLN A 84 12.58 -11.78 5.60
N ASN A 85 12.62 -12.93 4.94
CA ASN A 85 11.65 -14.00 5.15
C ASN A 85 12.12 -14.89 6.30
N PHE A 86 11.20 -15.34 7.14
CA PHE A 86 11.51 -16.28 8.22
C PHE A 86 11.11 -17.72 7.89
N HIS A 87 10.30 -17.94 6.86
CA HIS A 87 9.74 -19.26 6.53
C HIS A 87 10.61 -20.10 5.58
N ASN A 88 11.64 -19.52 4.93
CA ASN A 88 12.53 -20.24 4.02
C ASN A 88 13.90 -20.50 4.68
N TYR A 89 14.48 -21.68 4.45
CA TYR A 89 15.82 -22.08 4.91
C TYR A 89 16.98 -21.21 4.36
N SER A 90 16.70 -20.23 3.48
CA SER A 90 17.70 -19.32 2.95
C SER A 90 17.93 -18.14 3.90
N THR A 91 19.13 -18.07 4.47
CA THR A 91 19.58 -17.00 5.39
C THR A 91 20.17 -15.79 4.66
N LYS A 92 20.02 -15.68 3.34
CA LYS A 92 20.56 -14.56 2.56
C LYS A 92 19.81 -13.27 2.90
N PHE A 93 20.50 -12.32 3.50
CA PHE A 93 20.00 -10.98 3.77
C PHE A 93 20.65 -9.96 2.80
N PRO A 94 19.87 -9.06 2.17
CA PRO A 94 18.41 -9.03 2.14
C PRO A 94 17.83 -10.08 1.19
N TYR A 95 16.65 -10.64 1.51
CA TYR A 95 15.91 -11.51 0.59
C TYR A 95 15.36 -10.72 -0.61
N ALA A 96 14.84 -9.53 -0.34
CA ALA A 96 14.41 -8.56 -1.35
C ALA A 96 14.65 -7.14 -0.82
N TRP A 97 14.86 -6.18 -1.71
CA TRP A 97 15.06 -4.79 -1.32
C TRP A 97 14.58 -3.84 -2.42
N GLY A 98 14.42 -2.56 -2.08
CA GLY A 98 14.21 -1.50 -3.05
C GLY A 98 14.59 -0.13 -2.50
N PRO A 99 14.88 0.84 -3.38
CA PRO A 99 15.33 2.16 -2.96
C PRO A 99 14.18 3.03 -2.45
N THR A 100 14.54 4.01 -1.62
CA THR A 100 13.72 5.17 -1.26
C THR A 100 14.54 6.41 -1.64
N MET A 101 13.99 7.30 -2.45
CA MET A 101 14.68 8.53 -2.85
C MET A 101 13.65 9.55 -3.27
N TYR A 102 13.39 10.56 -2.44
CA TYR A 102 12.33 11.51 -2.71
C TYR A 102 12.62 12.91 -2.18
N TYR A 103 12.04 13.87 -2.89
CA TYR A 103 11.89 15.23 -2.44
C TYR A 103 10.50 15.41 -1.82
N LYS A 104 10.43 16.14 -0.71
CA LYS A 104 9.19 16.51 -0.01
C LYS A 104 9.14 18.02 0.14
N ALA A 105 8.00 18.63 -0.16
CA ALA A 105 7.68 20.00 0.19
C ALA A 105 6.36 20.04 0.96
N ARG A 106 6.35 20.59 2.16
CA ARG A 106 5.18 20.67 3.05
C ARG A 106 4.96 22.11 3.51
N GLY A 107 3.89 22.73 3.03
CA GLY A 107 3.39 24.01 3.53
C GLY A 107 2.24 23.82 4.53
N ASP A 108 1.49 24.89 4.77
CA ASP A 108 0.41 24.92 5.76
C ASP A 108 -0.79 24.02 5.40
N ARG A 109 -1.11 23.92 4.11
CA ARG A 109 -2.24 23.13 3.58
C ARG A 109 -1.88 22.20 2.42
N PHE A 110 -0.76 22.46 1.76
CA PHE A 110 -0.32 21.69 0.60
C PHE A 110 0.92 20.89 0.94
N ALA A 111 0.95 19.63 0.50
CA ALA A 111 2.14 18.82 0.50
C ALA A 111 2.38 18.21 -0.87
N PHE A 112 3.65 18.11 -1.22
CA PHE A 112 4.14 17.50 -2.44
C PHE A 112 5.22 16.48 -2.09
N TYR A 113 5.16 15.33 -2.75
CA TYR A 113 6.24 14.35 -2.75
C TYR A 113 6.57 14.00 -4.20
N GLY A 114 7.85 13.90 -4.52
CA GLY A 114 8.33 13.51 -5.85
C GLY A 114 9.50 12.53 -5.75
N GLY A 115 9.50 11.49 -6.58
CA GLY A 115 10.50 10.42 -6.58
C GLY A 115 9.93 9.11 -6.07
N ILE A 116 10.73 8.36 -5.31
CA ILE A 116 10.38 7.07 -4.71
C ILE A 116 10.10 7.29 -3.22
N PHE A 117 8.83 7.51 -2.88
CA PHE A 117 8.42 7.95 -1.55
C PHE A 117 7.55 6.90 -0.83
N PRO A 118 7.57 6.84 0.51
CA PRO A 118 6.74 5.90 1.26
C PRO A 118 5.24 6.17 1.12
N ARG A 119 4.47 5.12 0.81
CA ARG A 119 2.99 5.13 0.75
C ARG A 119 2.32 5.42 2.08
N LYS A 120 3.02 5.22 3.20
CA LYS A 120 2.54 5.63 4.54
C LYS A 120 2.25 7.13 4.66
N ASN A 121 2.71 7.94 3.70
CA ASN A 121 2.43 9.36 3.62
C ASN A 121 1.07 9.69 2.98
N LEU A 122 0.37 8.72 2.39
CA LEU A 122 -0.94 8.93 1.77
C LEU A 122 -1.99 9.31 2.82
N LEU A 123 -2.89 10.22 2.45
CA LEU A 123 -4.05 10.62 3.24
C LEU A 123 -5.26 9.73 2.95
N GLY A 124 -5.39 9.26 1.70
CA GLY A 124 -6.52 8.44 1.27
C GLY A 124 -6.52 7.05 1.90
N SER A 125 -7.70 6.59 2.28
CA SER A 125 -7.95 5.19 2.66
C SER A 125 -8.64 4.47 1.51
N TYR A 126 -8.00 3.44 0.96
CA TYR A 126 -8.47 2.68 -0.19
C TYR A 126 -9.05 1.34 0.27
N GLY A 127 -10.10 0.87 -0.41
CA GLY A 127 -10.82 -0.35 -0.03
C GLY A 127 -10.01 -1.63 -0.16
N LEU A 128 -10.43 -2.68 0.55
CA LEU A 128 -9.80 -4.00 0.49
C LEU A 128 -9.90 -4.66 -0.88
N ASN A 129 -10.87 -4.26 -1.70
CA ASN A 129 -10.96 -4.65 -3.10
C ASN A 129 -9.81 -4.10 -3.96
N ILE A 130 -9.22 -2.97 -3.57
CA ILE A 130 -8.12 -2.36 -4.31
C ILE A 130 -6.78 -2.84 -3.75
N PHE A 131 -6.60 -2.76 -2.42
CA PHE A 131 -5.35 -3.06 -1.74
C PHE A 131 -5.57 -3.89 -0.48
N ALA A 132 -5.06 -5.12 -0.48
CA ALA A 132 -5.04 -5.98 0.70
C ALA A 132 -4.04 -5.46 1.74
N PRO A 133 -4.21 -5.79 3.04
CA PRO A 133 -3.29 -5.35 4.09
C PRO A 133 -1.82 -5.74 3.81
N TYR A 134 -1.63 -6.92 3.22
CA TYR A 134 -0.30 -7.42 2.85
C TYR A 134 0.37 -6.57 1.75
N TYR A 135 -0.40 -5.99 0.83
CA TYR A 135 0.15 -5.16 -0.26
C TYR A 135 0.93 -3.96 0.29
N TRP A 136 0.37 -3.25 1.27
CA TRP A 136 1.04 -2.11 1.93
C TRP A 136 2.34 -2.50 2.64
N PHE A 137 2.48 -3.79 3.01
CA PHE A 137 3.70 -4.32 3.60
C PHE A 137 4.75 -4.66 2.53
N ILE A 138 4.38 -5.31 1.42
CA ILE A 138 5.35 -5.75 0.40
C ILE A 138 5.77 -4.65 -0.57
N ASP A 139 4.92 -3.65 -0.80
CA ASP A 139 5.19 -2.53 -1.71
C ASP A 139 5.08 -1.18 -0.96
N PRO A 140 6.03 -0.88 -0.03
CA PRO A 140 5.98 0.29 0.84
C PRO A 140 6.01 1.63 0.12
N ASN A 141 6.55 1.67 -1.10
CA ASN A 141 6.91 2.90 -1.79
C ASN A 141 6.09 3.08 -3.06
N ALA A 142 5.69 4.32 -3.34
CA ALA A 142 5.18 4.75 -4.64
C ALA A 142 6.30 5.44 -5.43
N LYS A 143 6.16 5.48 -6.76
CA LYS A 143 7.16 6.03 -7.68
C LYS A 143 6.51 7.04 -8.61
N GLY A 144 6.79 8.30 -8.41
CA GLY A 144 6.19 9.35 -9.22
C GLY A 144 5.99 10.57 -8.36
N PHE A 145 4.74 11.00 -8.23
CA PHE A 145 4.43 12.16 -7.40
C PHE A 145 3.11 12.01 -6.65
N LEU A 146 3.03 12.78 -5.57
CA LEU A 146 1.88 12.89 -4.69
C LEU A 146 1.61 14.35 -4.42
N LEU A 147 0.37 14.76 -4.66
CA LEU A 147 -0.15 16.08 -4.33
C LEU A 147 -1.24 15.93 -3.28
N GLN A 148 -1.13 16.70 -2.22
CA GLN A 148 -2.06 16.67 -1.10
C GLN A 148 -2.51 18.08 -0.76
N PHE A 149 -3.80 18.20 -0.50
CA PHE A 149 -4.42 19.32 0.18
C PHE A 149 -5.06 18.81 1.46
N GLN A 150 -4.78 19.44 2.59
CA GLN A 150 -5.40 19.10 3.86
C GLN A 150 -5.62 20.36 4.69
N ASN A 151 -6.85 20.51 5.20
CA ASN A 151 -7.12 21.51 6.22
C ASN A 151 -6.56 21.01 7.57
N HIS A 152 -5.83 21.87 8.28
CA HIS A 152 -5.45 21.57 9.66
C HIS A 152 -6.71 21.34 10.50
N TYR A 153 -6.78 20.19 11.16
CA TYR A 153 -7.79 19.95 12.18
C TYR A 153 -7.68 21.04 13.24
N SER A 154 -8.81 21.67 13.56
CA SER A 154 -8.88 22.70 14.58
C SER A 154 -10.12 22.38 15.44
N PRO A 155 -9.97 22.25 16.77
CA PRO A 155 -11.09 21.94 17.67
C PRO A 155 -12.24 22.96 17.58
N SER A 156 -11.96 24.19 17.12
CA SER A 156 -12.95 25.25 16.92
C SER A 156 -13.64 25.21 15.56
N LYS A 157 -13.15 24.42 14.60
CA LYS A 157 -13.76 24.29 13.28
C LYS A 157 -14.67 23.06 13.25
N PRO A 158 -15.96 23.22 12.96
CA PRO A 158 -16.88 22.09 12.88
C PRO A 158 -16.66 21.24 11.62
N TYR A 159 -15.74 21.64 10.74
CA TYR A 159 -15.46 20.93 9.50
C TYR A 159 -13.96 20.87 9.19
N TYR A 160 -13.55 19.82 8.50
CA TYR A 160 -12.24 19.70 7.88
C TYR A 160 -12.33 18.76 6.68
N GLY A 161 -11.31 18.79 5.83
CA GLY A 161 -11.30 17.96 4.65
C GLY A 161 -9.90 17.82 4.08
N HIS A 162 -9.77 16.84 3.20
CA HIS A 162 -8.56 16.55 2.46
C HIS A 162 -8.89 16.20 1.01
N ALA A 163 -7.91 16.43 0.15
CA ALA A 163 -7.87 15.92 -1.21
C ALA A 163 -6.45 15.44 -1.50
N GLU A 164 -6.34 14.36 -2.28
CA GLU A 164 -5.09 13.74 -2.64
C GLU A 164 -5.15 13.25 -4.08
N PHE A 165 -4.03 13.38 -4.78
CA PHE A 165 -3.79 12.75 -6.07
C PHE A 165 -2.38 12.18 -6.12
N MET A 166 -2.24 10.93 -6.56
CA MET A 166 -0.97 10.23 -6.72
C MET A 166 -0.87 9.65 -8.13
N LEU A 167 0.27 9.84 -8.77
CA LEU A 167 0.69 9.03 -9.90
C LEU A 167 1.83 8.12 -9.47
N ASP A 168 1.67 6.83 -9.73
CA ASP A 168 2.62 5.80 -9.33
C ASP A 168 2.96 4.85 -10.48
N TRP A 169 4.16 5.04 -11.00
CA TRP A 169 4.76 4.32 -12.11
C TRP A 169 5.39 3.01 -11.63
N PHE A 170 4.55 2.04 -11.30
CA PHE A 170 5.01 0.78 -10.69
C PHE A 170 5.63 -0.21 -11.69
N GLY A 171 5.50 -0.01 -13.01
CA GLY A 171 6.17 -0.80 -14.04
C GLY A 171 7.69 -0.83 -13.86
N GLY A 172 8.26 0.23 -13.30
CA GLY A 172 9.66 0.34 -12.91
C GLY A 172 10.06 -0.38 -11.61
N ASN A 173 9.22 -1.25 -11.02
CA ASN A 173 9.56 -2.02 -9.79
C ASN A 173 10.56 -3.16 -9.98
N CYS A 174 11.18 -3.24 -11.14
CA CYS A 174 12.15 -4.27 -11.48
C CYS A 174 13.58 -4.00 -10.99
N TYR A 175 13.77 -3.43 -9.80
CA TYR A 175 15.11 -3.01 -9.32
C TYR A 175 16.15 -4.14 -9.27
N ASN A 176 15.71 -5.40 -9.16
CA ASN A 176 16.58 -6.57 -9.00
C ASN A 176 16.51 -7.60 -10.14
N THR A 177 15.52 -7.54 -11.02
CA THR A 177 15.13 -8.71 -11.85
C THR A 177 14.80 -8.41 -13.31
N CYS A 178 14.58 -7.17 -13.72
CA CYS A 178 14.38 -6.88 -15.15
C CYS A 178 15.67 -6.30 -15.70
N LYS A 179 16.44 -7.15 -16.39
CA LYS A 179 17.58 -6.72 -17.22
C LYS A 179 17.13 -5.82 -18.38
N PHE A 180 15.83 -5.79 -18.67
CA PHE A 180 15.25 -5.17 -19.84
C PHE A 180 14.06 -4.29 -19.47
N GLY A 181 14.25 -2.97 -19.51
CA GLY A 181 13.15 -1.99 -19.62
C GLY A 181 12.47 -1.98 -20.99
N ARG A 182 12.96 -2.81 -21.92
CA ARG A 182 12.35 -3.22 -23.17
C ARG A 182 12.77 -4.67 -23.40
N ASN A 183 11.94 -5.64 -23.06
CA ASN A 183 12.15 -6.98 -23.62
C ASN A 183 11.63 -6.90 -25.07
N PRO A 184 12.29 -7.51 -26.09
CA PRO A 184 11.75 -7.62 -27.46
C PRO A 184 10.27 -8.01 -27.55
N TYR A 185 9.69 -8.57 -26.48
CA TYR A 185 8.33 -9.09 -26.44
C TYR A 185 7.31 -8.25 -25.63
N GLY A 186 7.71 -7.17 -24.92
CA GLY A 186 6.76 -6.34 -24.13
C GLY A 186 7.37 -5.12 -23.41
N ASN A 187 6.51 -4.15 -23.06
CA ASN A 187 6.89 -2.92 -22.36
C ASN A 187 6.42 -2.89 -20.90
N ALA A 188 7.00 -3.75 -20.04
CA ALA A 188 6.67 -3.80 -18.61
C ALA A 188 6.84 -2.47 -17.85
N MET A 189 7.47 -1.47 -18.49
CA MET A 189 7.61 -0.10 -17.98
C MET A 189 6.31 0.69 -18.09
N ASP A 190 5.42 0.46 -19.05
CA ASP A 190 4.18 1.24 -19.23
C ASP A 190 3.04 0.71 -18.33
N ARG A 191 3.37 0.50 -17.05
CA ARG A 191 2.42 0.14 -16.01
C ARG A 191 2.41 1.20 -14.93
N PHE A 192 1.29 1.87 -14.78
CA PHE A 192 1.13 2.91 -13.77
C PHE A 192 -0.26 2.83 -13.14
N GLN A 193 -0.36 3.37 -11.94
CA GLN A 193 -1.64 3.62 -11.29
C GLN A 193 -1.79 5.10 -10.97
N MET A 194 -3.02 5.58 -11.06
CA MET A 194 -3.42 6.89 -10.59
C MET A 194 -4.40 6.71 -9.46
N ASN A 195 -4.11 7.29 -8.30
CA ASN A 195 -4.97 7.22 -7.15
C ASN A 195 -5.46 8.63 -6.81
N GLY A 196 -6.73 8.76 -6.45
CA GLY A 196 -7.25 9.99 -5.88
C GLY A 196 -8.15 9.71 -4.70
N SER A 197 -8.15 10.62 -3.74
CA SER A 197 -9.02 10.56 -2.56
C SER A 197 -9.50 11.95 -2.21
N VAL A 198 -10.77 12.08 -1.87
CA VAL A 198 -11.36 13.30 -1.33
C VAL A 198 -12.24 12.92 -0.15
N GLY A 199 -12.14 13.69 0.93
CA GLY A 199 -12.95 13.47 2.12
C GLY A 199 -13.24 14.79 2.81
N TYR A 200 -14.48 14.95 3.25
CA TYR A 200 -14.93 16.11 3.99
C TYR A 200 -15.78 15.67 5.16
N HIS A 201 -15.48 16.23 6.32
CA HIS A 201 -16.10 15.89 7.59
C HIS A 201 -16.79 17.14 8.15
N PHE A 202 -18.00 16.95 8.66
CA PHE A 202 -18.87 17.97 9.24
C PHE A 202 -19.23 17.56 10.67
N PHE A 203 -19.58 18.57 11.47
CA PHE A 203 -20.08 18.42 12.84
C PHE A 203 -19.20 17.51 13.70
N LYS A 204 -17.87 17.75 13.68
CA LYS A 204 -16.88 16.94 14.41
C LYS A 204 -16.98 15.44 14.09
N ASP A 205 -16.92 15.11 12.80
CA ASP A 205 -16.95 13.74 12.28
C ASP A 205 -18.29 12.99 12.34
N LEU A 206 -19.35 13.61 12.85
CA LEU A 206 -20.68 13.00 12.85
C LEU A 206 -21.18 12.69 11.43
N LEU A 207 -20.83 13.54 10.44
CA LEU A 207 -21.11 13.29 9.03
C LEU A 207 -19.83 13.48 8.22
N GLY A 208 -19.36 12.41 7.58
CA GLY A 208 -18.31 12.43 6.57
C GLY A 208 -18.88 12.07 5.20
N ILE A 209 -18.39 12.74 4.17
CA ILE A 209 -18.67 12.43 2.77
C ILE A 209 -17.34 12.36 2.06
N GLY A 210 -17.15 11.35 1.22
CA GLY A 210 -15.91 11.21 0.49
C GLY A 210 -16.01 10.21 -0.65
N GLY A 211 -14.88 10.05 -1.31
CA GLY A 211 -14.72 9.10 -2.39
C GLY A 211 -13.26 8.98 -2.75
N ASN A 212 -12.93 7.85 -3.37
CA ASN A 212 -11.62 7.58 -3.91
C ASN A 212 -11.74 6.85 -5.24
N PHE A 213 -10.68 6.94 -6.03
CA PHE A 213 -10.55 6.16 -7.24
C PHE A 213 -9.13 5.64 -7.37
N VAL A 214 -8.98 4.51 -8.05
CA VAL A 214 -7.70 3.98 -8.49
C VAL A 214 -7.84 3.47 -9.91
N LEU A 215 -7.16 4.13 -10.83
CA LEU A 215 -7.00 3.69 -12.20
C LEU A 215 -5.71 2.88 -12.30
N PHE A 216 -5.80 1.65 -12.77
CA PHE A 216 -4.69 0.84 -13.21
C PHE A 216 -4.63 0.85 -14.73
N HIS A 217 -3.45 1.17 -15.24
CA HIS A 217 -3.12 1.10 -16.65
C HIS A 217 -1.96 0.13 -16.81
N ASN A 218 -2.23 -1.02 -17.43
CA ASN A 218 -1.26 -2.10 -17.57
C ASN A 218 -1.03 -2.40 -19.05
N GLU A 219 -0.09 -1.69 -19.69
CA GLU A 219 0.34 -1.97 -21.06
C GLU A 219 1.49 -2.99 -21.06
N ASP A 220 1.15 -4.28 -21.10
CA ASP A 220 2.14 -5.36 -21.14
C ASP A 220 1.62 -6.54 -21.96
N LYS A 221 1.79 -6.48 -23.28
CA LYS A 221 1.35 -7.52 -24.22
C LYS A 221 1.86 -8.90 -23.85
N TYR A 222 3.11 -8.99 -23.41
CA TYR A 222 3.74 -10.25 -23.06
C TYR A 222 3.02 -10.90 -21.87
N LEU A 223 2.82 -10.12 -20.81
CA LEU A 223 2.09 -10.56 -19.64
C LEU A 223 0.64 -10.95 -19.95
N LEU A 224 -0.06 -10.08 -20.69
CA LEU A 224 -1.50 -10.19 -20.90
C LEU A 224 -1.88 -11.39 -21.79
N ASN A 225 -1.02 -11.77 -22.75
CA ASN A 225 -1.28 -12.92 -23.62
C ASN A 225 -0.59 -14.20 -23.14
N GLY A 226 0.50 -14.10 -22.38
CA GLY A 226 1.28 -15.24 -21.89
C GLY A 226 0.81 -15.87 -20.57
N ALA A 227 -0.04 -15.18 -19.80
CA ALA A 227 -0.57 -15.73 -18.56
C ALA A 227 -1.44 -16.98 -18.83
N ASP A 228 -1.06 -18.10 -18.22
CA ASP A 228 -1.68 -19.42 -18.44
C ASP A 228 -1.67 -20.28 -17.16
N GLY A 229 -2.54 -19.93 -16.21
CA GLY A 229 -2.58 -20.59 -14.91
C GLY A 229 -1.30 -20.37 -14.11
N MET A 230 -0.73 -21.41 -13.49
CA MET A 230 0.51 -21.29 -12.70
C MET A 230 1.78 -21.20 -13.55
N GLN A 231 1.70 -21.35 -14.87
CA GLN A 231 2.84 -21.30 -15.78
C GLN A 231 2.73 -20.12 -16.74
N PHE A 232 3.88 -19.64 -17.20
CA PHE A 232 3.95 -18.62 -18.23
C PHE A 232 4.15 -19.26 -19.60
N ASN A 233 3.27 -18.97 -20.55
CA ASN A 233 3.34 -19.52 -21.90
C ASN A 233 4.01 -18.53 -22.84
N GLU A 234 5.33 -18.63 -22.97
CA GLU A 234 6.15 -17.73 -23.81
C GLU A 234 5.72 -17.77 -25.28
N LYS A 235 5.47 -18.96 -25.82
CA LYS A 235 5.05 -19.13 -27.21
C LYS A 235 3.74 -18.39 -27.46
N LYS A 236 2.73 -18.58 -26.60
CA LYS A 236 1.45 -17.87 -26.69
C LYS A 236 1.62 -16.35 -26.56
N ALA A 237 2.51 -15.89 -25.69
CA ALA A 237 2.81 -14.47 -25.51
C ALA A 237 3.44 -13.82 -26.75
N ILE A 238 4.23 -14.58 -27.51
CA ILE A 238 4.90 -14.13 -28.74
C ILE A 238 3.96 -14.22 -29.93
N ASP A 239 3.27 -15.35 -30.08
CA ASP A 239 2.40 -15.65 -31.23
C ASP A 239 1.09 -14.84 -31.17
N ASN A 240 0.60 -14.53 -29.96
CA ASN A 240 -0.60 -13.74 -29.75
C ASN A 240 -0.26 -12.37 -29.13
N SER A 241 -0.52 -11.31 -29.88
CA SER A 241 -0.35 -9.92 -29.42
C SER A 241 -1.65 -9.11 -29.50
N ALA A 242 -2.79 -9.80 -29.60
CA ALA A 242 -4.08 -9.16 -29.79
C ALA A 242 -4.45 -8.31 -28.58
N ILE A 243 -4.22 -8.80 -27.35
CA ILE A 243 -4.45 -8.03 -26.12
C ILE A 243 -3.23 -7.17 -25.84
N TYR A 244 -3.41 -5.86 -25.75
CA TYR A 244 -2.27 -4.94 -25.53
C TYR A 244 -2.34 -4.11 -24.27
N LEU A 245 -3.54 -3.96 -23.69
CA LEU A 245 -3.75 -3.10 -22.53
C LEU A 245 -4.87 -3.65 -21.66
N LEU A 246 -4.65 -3.70 -20.36
CA LEU A 246 -5.68 -3.84 -19.35
C LEU A 246 -5.90 -2.49 -18.67
N ASP A 247 -7.09 -1.92 -18.87
CA ASP A 247 -7.55 -0.76 -18.11
C ASP A 247 -8.49 -1.24 -17.01
N ARG A 248 -8.29 -0.73 -15.80
CA ARG A 248 -9.18 -0.99 -14.67
C ARG A 248 -9.32 0.23 -13.79
N LEU A 249 -10.53 0.73 -13.65
CA LEU A 249 -10.86 1.86 -12.79
C LEU A 249 -11.72 1.38 -11.62
N TYR A 250 -11.15 1.41 -10.42
CA TYR A 250 -11.93 1.33 -9.19
C TYR A 250 -12.37 2.72 -8.79
N TYR A 251 -13.60 2.84 -8.31
CA TYR A 251 -14.10 4.08 -7.74
C TYR A 251 -15.11 3.79 -6.64
N ASN A 252 -15.10 4.62 -5.60
CA ASN A 252 -16.08 4.58 -4.55
C ASN A 252 -16.57 5.98 -4.21
N ALA A 253 -17.79 6.03 -3.70
CA ALA A 253 -18.37 7.21 -3.08
C ALA A 253 -19.07 6.75 -1.80
N TYR A 254 -18.89 7.47 -0.71
CA TYR A 254 -19.34 7.03 0.60
C TYR A 254 -19.79 8.17 1.49
N ILE A 255 -20.64 7.79 2.43
CA ILE A 255 -20.95 8.55 3.63
C ILE A 255 -20.41 7.80 4.85
N SER A 256 -20.02 8.53 5.87
CA SER A 256 -19.50 7.96 7.11
C SER A 256 -19.98 8.75 8.31
N THR A 257 -19.88 8.14 9.48
CA THR A 257 -20.16 8.77 10.76
C THR A 257 -19.19 8.27 11.81
N SER A 258 -18.82 9.15 12.74
CA SER A 258 -18.11 8.84 13.98
C SER A 258 -18.96 9.32 15.15
N LEU A 259 -19.19 8.43 16.11
CA LEU A 259 -19.96 8.74 17.33
C LEU A 259 -19.05 8.87 18.56
N LEU A 260 -17.75 9.11 18.36
CA LEU A 260 -16.78 9.28 19.44
C LEU A 260 -17.13 10.46 20.36
N ASP A 261 -17.76 11.52 19.83
CA ASP A 261 -18.24 12.65 20.65
C ASP A 261 -19.37 12.24 21.60
N ILE A 262 -20.16 11.22 21.25
CA ILE A 262 -21.27 10.69 22.06
C ILE A 262 -20.78 9.61 23.03
N ALA A 263 -19.80 8.81 22.62
CA ALA A 263 -19.20 7.74 23.41
C ALA A 263 -17.68 7.93 23.54
N PRO A 264 -17.21 8.95 24.27
CA PRO A 264 -15.78 9.30 24.35
C PRO A 264 -14.92 8.28 25.09
N PHE A 265 -15.53 7.30 25.75
CA PHE A 265 -14.83 6.17 26.36
C PHE A 265 -14.36 5.14 25.32
N MET A 266 -14.87 5.20 24.09
CA MET A 266 -14.45 4.34 22.98
C MET A 266 -13.21 4.94 22.29
N GLU A 267 -12.35 4.07 21.75
CA GLU A 267 -11.23 4.48 20.89
C GLU A 267 -11.68 4.63 19.43
N LYS A 268 -12.67 3.83 19.00
CA LYS A 268 -13.33 3.91 17.69
C LYS A 268 -14.81 3.57 17.82
N LEU A 269 -15.65 4.31 17.11
CA LEU A 269 -17.08 4.05 16.98
C LEU A 269 -17.55 4.67 15.66
N ASN A 270 -17.31 3.94 14.57
CA ASN A 270 -17.40 4.47 13.22
C ASN A 270 -18.30 3.56 12.38
N ALA A 271 -19.11 4.16 11.51
CA ALA A 271 -19.82 3.43 10.46
C ALA A 271 -19.64 4.14 9.11
N LYS A 272 -19.61 3.36 8.03
CA LYS A 272 -19.46 3.84 6.67
C LYS A 272 -20.34 3.04 5.74
N PHE A 273 -20.99 3.73 4.81
CA PHE A 273 -21.74 3.10 3.73
C PHE A 273 -21.36 3.76 2.42
N GLY A 274 -21.12 2.98 1.39
CA GLY A 274 -20.73 3.52 0.10
C GLY A 274 -21.02 2.61 -1.08
N MET A 275 -21.04 3.24 -2.25
CA MET A 275 -20.98 2.55 -3.53
C MET A 275 -19.53 2.14 -3.78
N VAL A 276 -19.32 0.88 -4.17
CA VAL A 276 -18.03 0.33 -4.58
C VAL A 276 -18.19 -0.20 -6.00
N SER A 277 -17.29 0.18 -6.91
CA SER A 277 -17.46 -0.11 -8.34
C SER A 277 -16.12 -0.29 -9.04
N GLU A 278 -16.17 -1.09 -10.11
CA GLU A 278 -15.04 -1.36 -10.99
C GLU A 278 -15.48 -1.28 -12.45
N ALA A 279 -14.73 -0.56 -13.29
CA ALA A 279 -14.84 -0.65 -14.74
C ALA A 279 -13.54 -1.23 -15.31
N SER A 280 -13.64 -2.41 -15.92
CA SER A 280 -12.48 -3.20 -16.38
C SER A 280 -12.59 -3.62 -17.84
N ARG A 281 -11.49 -3.56 -18.59
CA ARG A 281 -11.44 -4.03 -19.98
C ARG A 281 -10.05 -4.48 -20.41
N LEU A 282 -10.00 -5.62 -21.11
CA LEU A 282 -8.87 -6.03 -21.93
C LEU A 282 -9.03 -5.46 -23.34
N ARG A 283 -8.23 -4.44 -23.70
CA ARG A 283 -8.23 -3.89 -25.05
C ARG A 283 -7.58 -4.86 -26.01
N ASN A 284 -8.28 -5.12 -27.10
CA ASN A 284 -7.85 -6.02 -28.15
C ASN A 284 -7.71 -5.23 -29.47
N ARG A 285 -6.70 -5.57 -30.29
CA ARG A 285 -6.44 -4.93 -31.59
C ARG A 285 -7.39 -5.41 -32.70
N GLU A 286 -7.89 -6.63 -32.58
CA GLU A 286 -8.65 -7.33 -33.62
C GLU A 286 -10.15 -7.23 -33.39
N LYS A 287 -10.57 -6.94 -32.16
CA LYS A 287 -11.99 -6.81 -31.79
C LYS A 287 -12.23 -5.68 -30.81
N GLU A 288 -13.38 -5.05 -30.96
CA GLU A 288 -13.88 -4.12 -29.96
C GLU A 288 -14.42 -4.91 -28.75
N VAL A 289 -13.91 -4.57 -27.57
CA VAL A 289 -14.34 -5.19 -26.30
C VAL A 289 -14.99 -4.08 -25.46
N PRO A 290 -16.21 -4.28 -24.91
CA PRO A 290 -16.82 -3.32 -24.00
C PRO A 290 -16.18 -3.39 -22.60
N PHE A 291 -16.44 -2.38 -21.77
CA PHE A 291 -16.12 -2.45 -20.35
C PHE A 291 -17.04 -3.43 -19.61
N ILE A 292 -16.45 -4.24 -18.72
CA ILE A 292 -17.18 -4.96 -17.70
C ILE A 292 -17.32 -4.01 -16.51
N ASN A 293 -18.56 -3.72 -16.12
CA ASN A 293 -18.85 -2.81 -15.01
C ASN A 293 -19.42 -3.60 -13.83
N SER A 294 -18.79 -3.42 -12.67
CA SER A 294 -19.30 -3.82 -11.36
C SER A 294 -19.84 -2.60 -10.64
N VAL A 295 -21.03 -2.74 -10.07
CA VAL A 295 -21.62 -1.75 -9.17
C VAL A 295 -22.19 -2.49 -7.97
N GLY A 296 -21.66 -2.18 -6.79
CA GLY A 296 -22.05 -2.76 -5.52
C GLY A 296 -22.16 -1.74 -4.40
N GLY A 297 -22.68 -2.19 -3.27
CA GLY A 297 -22.68 -1.47 -2.01
C GLY A 297 -21.74 -2.14 -1.02
N GLN A 298 -21.16 -1.33 -0.13
CA GLN A 298 -20.38 -1.80 1.01
C GLN A 298 -20.81 -1.06 2.27
N PHE A 299 -20.92 -1.82 3.36
CA PHE A 299 -21.17 -1.33 4.69
C PHE A 299 -20.03 -1.74 5.62
N ASP A 300 -19.45 -0.78 6.32
CA ASP A 300 -18.37 -1.00 7.29
C ASP A 300 -18.79 -0.47 8.66
N ILE A 301 -18.60 -1.27 9.71
CA ILE A 301 -18.69 -0.84 11.11
C ILE A 301 -17.38 -1.17 11.81
N GLU A 302 -16.82 -0.21 12.55
CA GLU A 302 -15.64 -0.43 13.40
C GLU A 302 -15.88 0.09 14.82
N LEU A 303 -15.66 -0.79 15.80
CA LEU A 303 -15.76 -0.53 17.23
C LEU A 303 -14.42 -0.86 17.88
N GLN A 304 -13.94 -0.02 18.79
CA GLN A 304 -12.72 -0.30 19.56
C GLN A 304 -12.80 0.27 20.98
N TYR A 305 -12.44 -0.55 21.97
CA TYR A 305 -12.37 -0.19 23.38
C TYR A 305 -11.18 -0.88 24.06
N LYS A 306 -10.30 -0.10 24.70
CA LYS A 306 -9.10 -0.58 25.41
C LYS A 306 -8.24 -1.52 24.57
N GLY A 307 -8.01 -1.15 23.32
CA GLY A 307 -7.26 -1.96 22.35
C GLY A 307 -8.06 -3.11 21.71
N PHE A 308 -9.11 -3.64 22.33
CA PHE A 308 -9.97 -4.66 21.72
C PHE A 308 -10.93 -4.03 20.72
N GLY A 309 -11.09 -4.63 19.55
CA GLY A 309 -12.00 -4.11 18.55
C GLY A 309 -12.66 -5.18 17.69
N ILE A 310 -13.77 -4.75 17.10
CA ILE A 310 -14.56 -5.52 16.14
C ILE A 310 -14.69 -4.66 14.89
N HIS A 311 -14.47 -5.26 13.74
CA HIS A 311 -14.73 -4.64 12.45
C HIS A 311 -15.52 -5.59 11.57
N ASN A 312 -16.60 -5.10 10.97
CA ASN A 312 -17.37 -5.86 10.00
C ASN A 312 -17.48 -5.07 8.70
N LEU A 313 -17.16 -5.75 7.59
CA LEU A 313 -17.35 -5.26 6.23
C LEU A 313 -18.32 -6.21 5.53
N PHE A 314 -19.42 -5.67 5.03
CA PHE A 314 -20.38 -6.40 4.21
C PHE A 314 -20.47 -5.74 2.83
N TYR A 315 -20.11 -6.49 1.80
CA TYR A 315 -20.15 -6.11 0.40
C TYR A 315 -21.21 -6.91 -0.35
N PHE A 316 -21.91 -6.26 -1.26
CA PHE A 316 -22.86 -6.90 -2.17
C PHE A 316 -22.87 -6.21 -3.54
N ALA A 317 -22.95 -7.01 -4.61
CA ALA A 317 -23.04 -6.51 -5.97
C ALA A 317 -23.82 -7.49 -6.86
N LYS A 318 -24.50 -6.96 -7.88
CA LYS A 318 -25.15 -7.79 -8.91
C LYS A 318 -24.12 -8.38 -9.88
N THR A 319 -23.17 -7.56 -10.30
CA THR A 319 -22.00 -7.98 -11.07
C THR A 319 -20.80 -7.78 -10.15
N PRO A 320 -20.05 -8.84 -9.80
CA PRO A 320 -18.93 -8.73 -8.87
C PRO A 320 -17.72 -8.03 -9.49
N GLU A 321 -16.75 -7.69 -8.65
CA GLU A 321 -15.48 -7.09 -9.08
C GLU A 321 -14.47 -8.14 -9.53
N MET A 322 -13.35 -7.67 -10.05
CA MET A 322 -12.19 -8.43 -10.48
C MET A 322 -12.46 -9.49 -11.56
N PRO A 323 -13.10 -9.12 -12.68
CA PRO A 323 -13.57 -10.09 -13.69
C PRO A 323 -12.43 -10.88 -14.37
N PHE A 324 -11.18 -10.38 -14.32
CA PHE A 324 -10.02 -11.06 -14.89
C PHE A 324 -9.07 -11.64 -13.82
N TYR A 325 -9.50 -11.73 -12.55
CA TYR A 325 -8.65 -12.22 -11.46
C TYR A 325 -8.11 -13.61 -11.76
N ASN A 326 -8.99 -14.56 -12.11
CA ASN A 326 -8.60 -15.94 -12.35
C ASN A 326 -7.53 -16.11 -13.43
N GLN A 327 -7.50 -15.22 -14.43
CA GLN A 327 -6.50 -15.21 -15.49
C GLN A 327 -5.13 -14.70 -15.02
N TYR A 328 -5.09 -13.78 -14.06
CA TYR A 328 -3.88 -13.05 -13.67
C TYR A 328 -3.45 -13.24 -12.20
N GLN A 329 -4.11 -14.11 -11.45
CA GLN A 329 -3.81 -14.35 -10.03
C GLN A 329 -2.40 -14.92 -9.78
N TYR A 330 -1.82 -15.63 -10.75
CA TYR A 330 -0.51 -16.28 -10.63
C TYR A 330 0.64 -15.48 -11.24
N VAL A 331 0.40 -14.22 -11.63
CA VAL A 331 1.40 -13.39 -12.31
C VAL A 331 2.71 -13.29 -11.54
N GLU A 332 2.66 -13.26 -10.21
CA GLU A 332 3.85 -13.20 -9.36
C GLU A 332 4.73 -14.46 -9.39
N MET A 333 4.20 -15.60 -9.88
CA MET A 333 4.95 -16.85 -10.02
C MET A 333 5.82 -16.88 -11.28
N TYR A 334 5.57 -16.00 -12.25
CA TYR A 334 6.26 -15.99 -13.55
C TYR A 334 7.65 -15.33 -13.50
N CYS A 335 8.27 -15.28 -12.32
CA CYS A 335 9.54 -14.60 -12.11
C CYS A 335 10.74 -15.45 -12.55
N THR A 336 11.44 -14.95 -13.56
CA THR A 336 12.73 -15.45 -14.06
C THR A 336 13.83 -14.41 -13.78
N PRO A 337 15.12 -14.74 -13.95
CA PRO A 337 16.21 -13.76 -13.83
C PRO A 337 16.11 -12.57 -14.79
N SER A 338 15.29 -12.65 -15.86
CA SER A 338 15.17 -11.61 -16.89
C SER A 338 13.82 -10.90 -16.90
N TYR A 339 12.80 -11.47 -16.28
CA TYR A 339 11.44 -10.97 -16.30
C TYR A 339 10.69 -11.41 -15.04
N CYS A 340 10.22 -10.45 -14.24
CA CYS A 340 9.48 -10.70 -13.00
C CYS A 340 8.39 -9.62 -12.85
N PRO A 341 7.16 -9.90 -13.32
CA PRO A 341 6.09 -8.91 -13.34
C PRO A 341 5.55 -8.62 -11.93
N THR A 342 5.08 -7.39 -11.71
CA THR A 342 4.35 -7.03 -10.49
C THR A 342 2.92 -7.56 -10.55
N PRO A 343 2.29 -7.93 -9.42
CA PRO A 343 0.89 -8.35 -9.38
C PRO A 343 -0.05 -7.34 -10.03
N ILE A 344 -0.96 -7.85 -10.88
CA ILE A 344 -2.02 -7.07 -11.51
C ILE A 344 -3.16 -6.81 -10.52
N TYR A 345 -3.52 -7.81 -9.71
CA TYR A 345 -4.49 -7.68 -8.63
C TYR A 345 -3.75 -7.55 -7.30
N ARG A 346 -4.18 -6.59 -6.47
CA ARG A 346 -3.53 -6.25 -5.20
C ARG A 346 -4.50 -6.26 -4.02
N GLY A 347 -5.79 -6.36 -4.30
CA GLY A 347 -6.87 -6.44 -3.31
C GLY A 347 -7.12 -7.86 -2.82
N VAL A 348 -8.13 -7.98 -1.98
CA VAL A 348 -8.64 -9.27 -1.47
C VAL A 348 -9.50 -9.91 -2.57
N PRO A 349 -9.24 -11.17 -2.98
CA PRO A 349 -9.95 -11.85 -4.08
C PRO A 349 -11.45 -12.10 -3.84
N PHE A 350 -11.92 -12.01 -2.59
CA PHE A 350 -13.31 -12.33 -2.24
C PHE A 350 -14.35 -11.36 -2.81
N PHE A 351 -13.94 -10.20 -3.32
CA PHE A 351 -14.82 -9.27 -4.04
C PHE A 351 -15.30 -9.79 -5.41
N GLN A 352 -14.78 -10.94 -5.86
CA GLN A 352 -15.32 -11.74 -6.97
C GLN A 352 -16.67 -12.39 -6.64
N ALA A 353 -17.03 -12.51 -5.36
CA ALA A 353 -18.33 -13.00 -4.96
C ALA A 353 -19.39 -11.89 -5.08
N ASN A 354 -20.64 -12.26 -5.37
CA ASN A 354 -21.76 -11.31 -5.35
C ASN A 354 -22.05 -10.77 -3.95
N MET A 355 -21.71 -11.53 -2.91
CA MET A 355 -21.81 -11.13 -1.52
C MET A 355 -20.56 -11.58 -0.77
N TYR A 356 -19.98 -10.68 0.00
CA TYR A 356 -18.80 -10.94 0.82
C TYR A 356 -18.96 -10.28 2.18
N ASN A 357 -18.88 -11.07 3.24
CA ASN A 357 -18.82 -10.61 4.61
C ASN A 357 -17.44 -10.90 5.19
N ARG A 358 -16.83 -9.88 5.79
CA ARG A 358 -15.58 -9.98 6.53
C ARG A 358 -15.84 -9.54 7.96
N PHE A 359 -15.52 -10.39 8.92
CA PHE A 359 -15.63 -10.11 10.33
C PHE A 359 -14.25 -10.23 10.99
N ASP A 360 -13.76 -9.13 11.54
CA ASP A 360 -12.46 -9.01 12.18
C ASP A 360 -12.66 -8.84 13.69
N LEU A 361 -12.14 -9.77 14.48
CA LEU A 361 -11.89 -9.57 15.90
C LEU A 361 -10.42 -9.21 16.06
N TYR A 362 -10.11 -8.09 16.73
CA TYR A 362 -8.71 -7.66 16.85
C TYR A 362 -8.34 -7.11 18.21
N TYR A 363 -7.05 -7.17 18.51
CA TYR A 363 -6.43 -6.44 19.60
C TYR A 363 -5.30 -5.58 19.05
N ASN A 364 -5.28 -4.31 19.44
CA ASN A 364 -4.31 -3.31 19.02
C ASN A 364 -3.66 -2.69 20.25
N TRP A 365 -2.40 -3.04 20.49
CA TRP A 365 -1.58 -2.41 21.50
C TRP A 365 -0.64 -1.41 20.83
N LYS A 366 -0.52 -0.21 21.40
CA LYS A 366 0.36 0.83 20.87
C LYS A 366 0.91 1.70 21.99
N ASN A 367 2.16 2.12 21.83
CA ASN A 367 2.78 3.18 22.61
C ASN A 367 3.53 4.16 21.67
N ASP A 368 4.39 5.02 22.24
CA ASP A 368 5.10 6.07 21.48
C ASP A 368 6.08 5.55 20.42
N PHE A 369 6.55 4.31 20.53
CA PHE A 369 7.64 3.76 19.70
C PHE A 369 7.34 2.37 19.13
N ALA A 370 6.26 1.71 19.54
CA ALA A 370 5.90 0.39 19.09
C ALA A 370 4.38 0.24 18.96
N SER A 371 3.96 -0.59 18.01
CA SER A 371 2.58 -1.06 17.92
C SER A 371 2.55 -2.52 17.52
N VAL A 372 1.64 -3.26 18.15
CA VAL A 372 1.34 -4.66 17.83
C VAL A 372 -0.16 -4.77 17.60
N ARG A 373 -0.57 -5.26 16.45
CA ARG A 373 -1.97 -5.55 16.14
C ARG A 373 -2.12 -6.98 15.69
N ILE A 374 -3.04 -7.70 16.32
CA ILE A 374 -3.43 -9.08 15.97
C ILE A 374 -4.89 -9.04 15.54
N ASN A 375 -5.22 -9.64 14.39
CA ASN A 375 -6.58 -9.76 13.87
C ASN A 375 -6.90 -11.21 13.54
N PHE A 376 -8.05 -11.69 13.99
CA PHE A 376 -8.68 -12.93 13.55
C PHE A 376 -9.82 -12.54 12.60
N VAL A 377 -9.75 -13.04 11.39
CA VAL A 377 -10.61 -12.61 10.28
C VAL A 377 -11.40 -13.80 9.77
N LEU A 378 -12.71 -13.69 9.81
CA LEU A 378 -13.65 -14.66 9.24
C LEU A 378 -14.23 -14.06 7.96
N ASN A 379 -14.02 -14.78 6.86
CA ASN A 379 -14.52 -14.42 5.53
C ASN A 379 -15.68 -15.35 5.19
N SER A 380 -16.79 -14.80 4.69
CA SER A 380 -17.92 -15.56 4.20
C SER A 380 -18.39 -15.01 2.86
N MET A 381 -18.55 -15.88 1.88
CA MET A 381 -18.86 -15.51 0.50
C MET A 381 -20.09 -16.26 0.00
N HIS A 382 -20.88 -15.60 -0.85
CA HIS A 382 -22.09 -16.18 -1.44
C HIS A 382 -22.33 -15.66 -2.86
N GLU A 383 -22.98 -16.48 -3.68
CA GLU A 383 -23.32 -16.21 -5.08
C GLU A 383 -24.53 -15.27 -5.24
N GLY A 384 -24.93 -14.56 -4.17
CA GLY A 384 -26.03 -13.58 -4.18
C GLY A 384 -27.33 -14.04 -3.51
N PHE A 385 -28.21 -13.08 -3.21
CA PHE A 385 -29.41 -13.27 -2.37
C PHE A 385 -30.46 -14.27 -2.86
N LYS A 386 -30.50 -14.56 -4.17
CA LYS A 386 -31.50 -15.46 -4.78
C LYS A 386 -31.00 -16.89 -4.98
N ASN A 387 -29.75 -17.14 -4.62
CA ASN A 387 -29.13 -18.44 -4.82
C ASN A 387 -29.29 -19.28 -3.53
N ASN A 388 -29.49 -20.59 -3.68
CA ASN A 388 -29.59 -21.52 -2.55
C ASN A 388 -28.25 -22.23 -2.24
N SER A 389 -27.17 -21.85 -2.94
CA SER A 389 -25.82 -22.34 -2.65
C SER A 389 -25.44 -22.07 -1.19
N PRO A 390 -24.73 -22.99 -0.51
CA PRO A 390 -24.25 -22.72 0.84
C PRO A 390 -23.23 -21.57 0.84
N TRP A 391 -23.15 -20.86 1.97
CA TRP A 391 -22.07 -19.89 2.20
C TRP A 391 -20.73 -20.60 2.23
N MET A 392 -19.77 -20.06 1.48
CA MET A 392 -18.38 -20.49 1.52
C MET A 392 -17.64 -19.69 2.58
N GLN A 393 -16.70 -20.33 3.29
CA GLN A 393 -15.99 -19.69 4.39
C GLN A 393 -14.47 -19.85 4.26
N SER A 394 -13.75 -18.86 4.76
CA SER A 394 -12.29 -18.90 4.92
C SER A 394 -11.91 -18.08 6.15
N TYR A 395 -10.76 -18.39 6.75
CA TYR A 395 -10.25 -17.66 7.90
C TYR A 395 -8.81 -17.20 7.66
N GLN A 396 -8.48 -16.08 8.28
CA GLN A 396 -7.17 -15.47 8.20
C GLN A 396 -6.75 -14.96 9.58
N VAL A 397 -5.47 -15.11 9.90
CA VAL A 397 -4.85 -14.48 11.07
C VAL A 397 -3.82 -13.49 10.57
N TYR A 398 -3.93 -12.24 11.02
CA TYR A 398 -2.95 -11.19 10.73
C TYR A 398 -2.26 -10.76 12.01
N MET A 399 -0.94 -10.64 11.99
CA MET A 399 -0.19 -9.94 13.02
C MET A 399 0.72 -8.92 12.38
N THR A 400 0.68 -7.71 12.90
CA THR A 400 1.56 -6.62 12.48
C THR A 400 2.31 -6.09 13.68
N VAL A 401 3.61 -5.91 13.53
CA VAL A 401 4.47 -5.25 14.51
C VAL A 401 5.12 -4.07 13.80
N ALA A 402 5.06 -2.89 14.39
CA ALA A 402 5.82 -1.74 13.93
C ALA A 402 6.64 -1.21 15.10
N PHE A 403 7.87 -0.82 14.81
CA PHE A 403 8.81 -0.27 15.77
C PHE A 403 9.52 0.94 15.16
N ASP A 404 9.43 2.06 15.87
CA ASP A 404 10.06 3.33 15.55
C ASP A 404 11.18 3.62 16.56
N PRO A 405 12.43 3.23 16.24
CA PRO A 405 13.56 3.44 17.12
C PRO A 405 13.89 4.93 17.31
N TYR A 406 13.49 5.83 16.41
CA TYR A 406 13.77 7.25 16.54
C TYR A 406 13.07 7.84 17.78
N ASN A 407 11.80 7.50 17.99
CA ASN A 407 11.07 7.95 19.17
C ASN A 407 11.61 7.31 20.45
N LEU A 408 12.00 6.03 20.41
CA LEU A 408 12.60 5.36 21.56
C LEU A 408 13.91 6.06 21.99
N ILE A 409 14.82 6.28 21.04
CA ILE A 409 16.11 6.92 21.31
C ILE A 409 15.90 8.34 21.84
N ASN A 410 15.03 9.13 21.22
CA ASN A 410 14.72 10.48 21.72
C ASN A 410 14.13 10.48 23.14
N LYS A 411 13.31 9.49 23.47
CA LYS A 411 12.73 9.35 24.82
C LYS A 411 13.79 8.96 25.85
N ILE A 412 14.74 8.10 25.48
CA ILE A 412 15.88 7.74 26.35
C ILE A 412 16.84 8.93 26.50
N ALA A 413 17.14 9.63 25.41
CA ALA A 413 18.07 10.76 25.38
C ALA A 413 17.55 11.98 26.15
N ARG A 414 16.24 12.27 26.10
CA ARG A 414 15.60 13.37 26.85
C ARG A 414 15.35 13.07 28.33
N LYS A 415 15.53 11.81 28.76
CA LYS A 415 15.48 11.40 30.17
C LYS A 415 16.84 11.51 30.87
N LYS A 416 17.89 11.86 30.13
CA LYS A 416 19.16 12.37 30.66
C LYS A 416 19.14 13.89 30.57
#